data_AF-Q6LBH7-F1
#
_entry.id   AF-Q6LBH7-F1
#
_cell.length_a   1.000
_cell.length_b   1.000
_cell.length_c   1.000
_cell.angle_alpha   90.00
_cell.angle_beta   90.00
_cell.angle_gamma   90.00
#
_symmetry.space_group_name_H-M   'P 1'
#
loop_
_entity.id
_entity.type
_entity.pdbx_description
1 polymer ?
#
loop_
_entity_poly.entity_id
_entity_poly.type
_entity_poly.pdbx_seq_one_letter_code
_entity_poly.pdbx_strand_id
1 'polypeptide(L)'
;RYLNWIGVPTKVFNLGVYRRQAVKSYKSYDFFRHDNEEAMKIRKQCALVALKDVKAYLTEESGQIAVFDATNTTRERRDLILNFAEENS
;
A
#
# COMPACT_ATOMS: atom_id res chain seq x y z
N ARG A 1 0.94 -1.95 17.10
CA ARG A 1 1.16 -2.52 18.46
C ARG A 1 0.43 -1.71 19.54
N TYR A 2 0.68 -0.41 19.67
CA TYR A 2 0.00 0.43 20.67
C TYR A 2 -1.51 0.59 20.43
N LEU A 3 -1.94 0.94 19.21
CA LEU A 3 -3.36 1.13 18.89
C LEU A 3 -4.20 -0.13 19.18
N ASN A 4 -3.72 -1.30 18.74
CA ASN A 4 -4.35 -2.57 19.10
C ASN A 4 -4.38 -2.82 20.62
N TRP A 5 -3.35 -2.39 21.36
CA TRP A 5 -3.29 -2.56 22.82
C TRP A 5 -4.35 -1.72 23.56
N ILE A 6 -4.63 -0.50 23.08
CA ILE A 6 -5.70 0.34 23.63
C ILE A 6 -7.10 0.01 23.07
N GLY A 7 -7.24 -1.12 22.35
CA GLY A 7 -8.53 -1.60 21.86
C GLY A 7 -8.98 -1.00 20.51
N VAL A 8 -8.08 -0.36 19.76
CA VAL A 8 -8.38 0.17 18.41
C VAL A 8 -7.85 -0.80 17.34
N PRO A 9 -8.71 -1.57 16.66
CA PRO A 9 -8.29 -2.53 15.63
C PRO A 9 -7.52 -1.83 14.51
N THR A 10 -6.25 -2.20 14.40
CA THR A 10 -5.28 -1.60 13.47
C THR A 10 -4.49 -2.68 12.73
N LYS A 11 -4.38 -2.53 11.41
CA LYS A 11 -3.60 -3.43 10.53
C LYS A 11 -2.60 -2.63 9.70
N VAL A 12 -1.41 -3.20 9.50
CA VAL A 12 -0.33 -2.61 8.69
C VAL A 12 -0.32 -3.26 7.31
N PHE A 13 -0.33 -2.44 6.27
CA PHE A 13 -0.26 -2.83 4.87
C PHE A 13 1.09 -2.41 4.29
N ASN A 14 2.08 -3.30 4.35
CA ASN A 14 3.45 -3.03 3.88
C ASN A 14 3.59 -3.37 2.39
N LEU A 15 3.74 -2.35 1.54
CA LEU A 15 3.82 -2.55 0.08
C LEU A 15 5.06 -3.34 -0.36
N GLY A 16 6.09 -3.43 0.48
CA GLY A 16 7.25 -4.29 0.23
C GLY A 16 6.88 -5.77 0.22
N VAL A 17 5.90 -6.20 1.03
CA VAL A 17 5.35 -7.56 1.05
C VAL A 17 4.56 -7.83 -0.24
N TYR A 18 3.60 -6.96 -0.58
CA TYR A 18 2.82 -7.05 -1.82
C TYR A 18 3.73 -7.14 -3.05
N ARG A 19 4.73 -6.27 -3.08
CA ARG A 19 5.74 -6.26 -4.14
C ARG A 19 6.49 -7.58 -4.22
N ARG A 20 7.02 -8.13 -3.11
CA ARG A 20 7.73 -9.42 -3.10
C ARG A 20 6.85 -10.60 -3.52
N GLN A 21 5.54 -10.54 -3.29
CA GLN A 21 4.60 -11.55 -3.75
C GLN A 21 4.33 -11.42 -5.26
N ALA A 22 4.23 -10.19 -5.76
CA ALA A 22 3.97 -9.92 -7.18
C ALA A 22 5.15 -10.30 -8.09
N VAL A 23 6.39 -10.21 -7.59
CA VAL A 23 7.60 -10.58 -8.34
C VAL A 23 8.40 -11.65 -7.62
N LYS A 24 8.44 -12.86 -8.20
CA LYS A 24 8.99 -14.06 -7.58
C LYS A 24 10.50 -14.00 -7.25
N SER A 25 11.28 -13.13 -7.90
CA SER A 25 12.67 -12.86 -7.52
C SER A 25 13.15 -11.51 -8.07
N TYR A 26 13.98 -10.81 -7.30
CA TYR A 26 14.71 -9.62 -7.75
C TYR A 26 16.18 -9.97 -8.00
N LYS A 27 16.77 -9.43 -9.06
CA LYS A 27 18.21 -9.55 -9.32
C LYS A 27 19.01 -8.25 -9.14
N SER A 28 18.39 -7.07 -9.02
CA SER A 28 19.15 -5.80 -8.95
C SER A 28 18.36 -4.59 -8.42
N TYR A 29 19.09 -3.55 -8.02
CA TYR A 29 18.59 -2.20 -7.70
C TYR A 29 17.92 -1.52 -8.91
N ASP A 30 18.15 -2.01 -10.13
CA ASP A 30 17.57 -1.50 -11.39
C ASP A 30 16.04 -1.47 -11.39
N PHE A 31 15.41 -2.32 -10.58
CA PHE A 31 13.96 -2.31 -10.39
C PHE A 31 13.45 -1.02 -9.71
N PHE A 32 14.27 -0.35 -8.92
CA PHE A 32 13.84 0.84 -8.19
C PHE A 32 14.10 2.14 -8.95
N ARG A 33 14.76 2.06 -10.11
CA ARG A 33 15.02 3.23 -10.95
C ARG A 33 13.72 3.84 -11.46
N HIS A 34 13.70 5.16 -11.56
CA HIS A 34 12.52 5.92 -11.98
C HIS A 34 12.24 5.80 -13.49
N ASP A 35 13.28 5.49 -14.29
CA ASP A 35 13.21 5.30 -15.74
C ASP A 35 12.77 3.87 -16.12
N ASN A 36 12.62 2.98 -15.13
CA ASN A 36 12.10 1.64 -15.34
C ASN A 36 10.57 1.64 -15.33
N GLU A 37 9.95 1.92 -16.49
CA GLU A 37 8.50 2.01 -16.64
C GLU A 37 7.76 0.73 -16.21
N GLU A 38 8.33 -0.44 -16.50
CA GLU A 38 7.75 -1.72 -16.11
C GLU A 38 7.72 -1.87 -14.58
N ALA A 39 8.83 -1.57 -13.91
CA ALA A 39 8.90 -1.61 -12.46
C ALA A 39 8.00 -0.56 -11.80
N MET A 40 7.88 0.63 -12.40
CA MET A 40 6.95 1.66 -11.97
C MET A 40 5.50 1.16 -12.05
N LYS A 41 5.12 0.49 -13.14
CA LYS A 41 3.80 -0.11 -13.33
C LYS A 41 3.52 -1.20 -12.29
N ILE A 42 4.47 -2.10 -12.04
CA ILE A 42 4.35 -3.14 -11.00
C ILE A 42 4.18 -2.51 -9.62
N ARG A 43 5.00 -1.51 -9.27
CA ARG A 43 4.91 -0.80 -7.99
C ARG A 43 3.60 -0.05 -7.82
N LYS A 44 3.05 0.52 -8.91
CA LYS A 44 1.72 1.16 -8.90
C LYS A 44 0.62 0.13 -8.69
N GLN A 45 0.70 -1.02 -9.37
CA GLN A 45 -0.23 -2.12 -9.17
C GLN A 45 -0.22 -2.66 -7.72
N CYS A 46 0.96 -2.81 -7.12
CA CYS A 46 1.08 -3.23 -5.72
C CYS A 46 0.39 -2.26 -4.76
N ALA A 47 0.48 -0.95 -5.03
CA ALA A 47 -0.21 0.05 -4.23
C ALA A 47 -1.74 -0.06 -4.37
N LEU A 48 -2.25 -0.27 -5.59
CA LEU A 48 -3.69 -0.44 -5.83
C LEU A 48 -4.26 -1.70 -5.16
N VAL A 49 -3.53 -2.82 -5.23
CA VAL A 49 -3.92 -4.05 -4.53
C VAL A 49 -3.94 -3.84 -3.02
N ALA A 50 -2.90 -3.20 -2.46
CA ALA A 50 -2.87 -2.89 -1.04
C ALA A 50 -4.02 -1.95 -0.62
N LEU A 51 -4.38 -0.95 -1.43
CA LEU A 51 -5.53 -0.07 -1.16
C LEU A 51 -6.86 -0.84 -1.20
N LYS A 52 -7.01 -1.82 -2.09
CA LYS A 52 -8.18 -2.69 -2.10
C LYS A 52 -8.32 -3.48 -0.80
N ASP A 53 -7.20 -4.01 -0.28
CA ASP A 53 -7.19 -4.72 0.99
C ASP A 53 -7.41 -3.77 2.18
N VAL A 54 -6.94 -2.52 2.10
CA VAL A 54 -7.26 -1.47 3.08
C VAL A 54 -8.76 -1.22 3.12
N LYS A 55 -9.41 -1.09 1.95
CA LYS A 55 -10.87 -0.92 1.87
C LYS A 55 -11.57 -2.08 2.58
N ALA A 56 -11.30 -3.31 2.16
CA ALA A 56 -11.91 -4.50 2.74
C ALA A 56 -11.70 -4.57 4.26
N TYR A 57 -10.50 -4.24 4.75
CA TYR A 57 -10.24 -4.22 6.18
C TYR A 57 -11.11 -3.20 6.94
N LEU A 58 -11.24 -1.99 6.40
CA LEU A 58 -11.99 -0.92 7.05
C LEU A 58 -13.51 -1.10 6.93
N THR A 59 -14.01 -1.69 5.84
CA THR A 59 -15.46 -1.79 5.56
C THR A 59 -16.07 -3.16 5.89
N GLU A 60 -15.30 -4.24 5.80
CA GLU A 60 -15.80 -5.61 5.91
C GLU A 60 -15.23 -6.35 7.13
N GLU A 61 -13.96 -6.10 7.49
CA GLU A 61 -13.28 -6.79 8.61
C GLU A 61 -13.41 -6.04 9.96
N SER A 62 -14.28 -5.02 10.06
CA SER A 62 -14.45 -4.16 11.26
C SER A 62 -13.16 -3.48 11.74
N GLY A 63 -12.20 -3.25 10.82
CA GLY A 63 -10.99 -2.50 11.09
C GLY A 63 -11.26 -1.02 11.27
N GLN A 64 -10.55 -0.36 12.19
CA GLN A 64 -10.71 1.09 12.42
C GLN A 64 -9.55 1.90 11.85
N ILE A 65 -8.33 1.37 11.86
CA ILE A 65 -7.15 2.08 11.37
C ILE A 65 -6.33 1.19 10.44
N ALA A 66 -6.06 1.68 9.22
CA ALA A 66 -5.14 1.05 8.29
C ALA A 66 -3.84 1.87 8.19
N VAL A 67 -2.71 1.24 8.47
CA VAL A 67 -1.38 1.86 8.29
C VAL A 67 -0.83 1.45 6.93
N PHE A 68 -0.82 2.38 5.98
CA PHE A 68 -0.32 2.15 4.62
C PHE A 68 1.18 2.42 4.52
N ASP A 69 1.99 1.38 4.74
CA ASP A 69 3.44 1.47 4.86
C ASP A 69 4.13 1.33 3.48
N ALA A 70 4.56 2.49 2.96
CA ALA A 70 5.32 2.63 1.73
C ALA A 70 6.07 3.97 1.71
N THR A 71 7.01 4.14 0.77
CA THR A 71 7.80 5.38 0.66
C THR A 71 6.96 6.62 0.37
N ASN A 72 5.91 6.49 -0.47
CA ASN A 72 4.93 7.55 -0.79
C ASN A 72 5.54 8.94 -1.06
N THR A 73 6.70 8.97 -1.71
CA THR A 73 7.53 10.18 -1.86
C THR A 73 6.99 11.14 -2.92
N THR A 74 6.31 10.65 -3.97
CA THR A 74 5.78 11.50 -5.05
C THR A 74 4.42 12.09 -4.72
N ARG A 75 4.11 13.28 -5.27
CA ARG A 75 2.79 13.92 -5.15
C ARG A 75 1.69 13.04 -5.77
N GLU A 76 1.90 12.58 -7.01
CA GLU A 76 0.98 11.67 -7.72
C GLU A 76 0.57 10.46 -6.85
N ARG A 77 1.52 9.88 -6.09
CA ARG A 77 1.21 8.75 -5.21
C ARG A 77 0.31 9.16 -4.05
N ARG A 78 0.54 10.32 -3.44
CA ARG A 78 -0.28 10.82 -2.33
C ARG A 78 -1.66 11.25 -2.81
N ASP A 79 -1.75 11.90 -3.97
CA ASP A 79 -3.03 12.28 -4.58
C ASP A 79 -3.90 11.05 -4.87
N LEU A 80 -3.30 9.97 -5.38
CA LEU A 80 -3.99 8.68 -5.56
C LEU A 80 -4.54 8.12 -4.24
N ILE A 81 -3.78 8.23 -3.14
CA ILE A 81 -4.21 7.75 -1.81
C ILE A 81 -5.32 8.65 -1.25
N LEU A 82 -5.22 9.97 -1.44
CA LEU A 82 -6.24 10.93 -1.00
C LEU A 82 -7.56 10.71 -1.74
N ASN A 83 -7.52 10.60 -3.07
CA ASN A 83 -8.72 10.32 -3.86
C ASN A 83 -9.38 9.01 -3.43
N PHE A 84 -8.60 7.95 -3.20
CA PHE A 84 -9.12 6.71 -2.65
C PHE A 84 -9.78 6.90 -1.29
N ALA A 85 -9.20 7.71 -0.40
CA ALA A 85 -9.79 7.99 0.91
C ALA A 85 -11.10 8.78 0.79
N GLU A 86 -11.16 9.79 -0.08
CA GLU A 86 -12.36 10.59 -0.34
C GLU A 86 -13.49 9.77 -0.96
N GLU A 87 -13.18 8.85 -1.87
CA GLU A 87 -14.18 7.97 -2.49
C GLU A 87 -14.75 6.91 -1.54
N ASN A 88 -14.10 6.65 -0.40
CA ASN A 88 -14.45 5.59 0.54
C ASN A 88 -14.66 6.10 1.98
N SER A 89 -14.85 7.42 2.15
CA SER A 89 -15.20 8.07 3.43
C SER A 89 -16.68 7.91 3.77
#